data_AF-A0A3D9N199-F1
#
_entry.id   AF-A0A3D9N199-F1
#
_cell.length_a   1.000
_cell.length_b   1.000
_cell.length_c   1.000
_cell.angle_alpha   90.00
_cell.angle_beta   90.00
_cell.angle_gamma   90.00
#
_symmetry.space_group_name_H-M   'P 1'
#
loop_
_entity.id
_entity.type
_entity.pdbx_description
1 polymer ?
#
loop_
_entity_poly.entity_id
_entity_poly.type
_entity_poly.pdbx_seq_one_letter_code
_entity_poly.pdbx_strand_id
1 'polypeptide(L)'
;MIEWVFISLGIVFLLTSLWPSYKTIHHKTKPLKIALLGFAFIAIGRLHFTHLWEVSNTVIGATLLALAHYANWKLLRIATKQNH
;
A
#
# COMPACT_ATOMS: atom_id res chain seq x y z
N MET A 1 -11.87 -16.75 -7.74
CA MET A 1 -12.88 -15.91 -7.03
C MET A 1 -12.33 -15.41 -5.71
N ILE A 2 -11.71 -16.27 -4.92
CA ILE A 2 -11.13 -15.95 -3.61
C ILE A 2 -10.05 -14.85 -3.71
N GLU A 3 -9.22 -14.84 -4.75
CA GLU A 3 -8.12 -13.86 -4.83
C GLU A 3 -8.60 -12.43 -5.04
N TRP A 4 -9.68 -12.23 -5.80
CA TRP A 4 -10.29 -10.90 -5.99
C TRP A 4 -10.87 -10.37 -4.67
N VAL A 5 -11.36 -11.24 -3.79
CA VAL A 5 -11.80 -10.87 -2.43
C VAL A 5 -10.62 -10.40 -1.60
N PHE A 6 -9.50 -11.12 -1.62
CA PHE A 6 -8.29 -10.72 -0.89
C PHE A 6 -7.67 -9.42 -1.40
N ILE A 7 -7.66 -9.20 -2.72
CA ILE A 7 -7.21 -7.93 -3.30
C ILE A 7 -8.12 -6.79 -2.85
N SER A 8 -9.44 -6.99 -2.90
CA SER A 8 -10.41 -5.98 -2.47
C SER A 8 -10.29 -5.65 -0.99
N LEU A 9 -10.16 -6.67 -0.13
CA LEU A 9 -9.91 -6.49 1.30
C LEU A 9 -8.58 -5.75 1.54
N GLY A 10 -7.53 -6.11 0.81
CA GLY A 10 -6.23 -5.42 0.88
C GLY A 10 -6.35 -3.93 0.57
N ILE A 11 -7.15 -3.57 -0.44
CA ILE A 11 -7.43 -2.16 -0.78
C ILE A 11 -8.15 -1.47 0.38
N VAL A 12 -9.17 -2.10 0.97
CA VAL A 12 -9.92 -1.54 2.10
C VAL A 12 -9.01 -1.32 3.30
N PHE A 13 -8.19 -2.31 3.69
CA PHE A 13 -7.23 -2.19 4.79
C PHE A 13 -6.18 -1.11 4.53
N LEU A 14 -5.73 -0.98 3.29
CA LEU A 14 -4.79 0.08 2.92
C LEU A 14 -5.42 1.46 3.10
N LEU A 15 -6.63 1.65 2.58
CA LEU A 15 -7.34 2.92 2.68
C LEU A 15 -7.61 3.26 4.14
N THR A 16 -8.14 2.33 4.95
CA THR A 16 -8.42 2.60 6.37
C THR A 16 -7.16 2.86 7.20
N SER A 17 -6.02 2.29 6.82
CA SER A 17 -4.74 2.51 7.50
C SER A 17 -4.07 3.84 7.12
N LEU A 18 -4.01 4.18 5.83
CA LEU A 18 -3.32 5.38 5.35
C LEU A 18 -4.19 6.63 5.45
N TRP A 19 -5.50 6.50 5.24
CA TRP A 19 -6.42 7.64 5.13
C TRP A 19 -6.50 8.53 6.38
N PRO A 20 -6.63 7.99 7.61
CA PRO A 20 -6.68 8.82 8.80
C PRO A 20 -5.38 9.61 8.98
N SER A 21 -4.24 8.92 8.89
CA SER A 21 -2.91 9.53 9.06
C SER A 21 -2.62 10.61 8.01
N TYR A 22 -3.03 10.38 6.76
CA TYR A 22 -2.92 11.36 5.69
C TYR A 22 -3.78 12.60 5.95
N LYS A 23 -5.08 12.41 6.23
CA LYS A 23 -6.06 13.50 6.31
C LYS A 23 -5.92 14.34 7.58
N THR A 24 -5.47 13.77 8.69
CA THR A 24 -5.51 14.49 9.99
C THR A 24 -4.16 14.97 10.48
N ILE A 25 -3.04 14.45 9.94
CA ILE A 25 -1.72 14.66 10.57
C ILE A 25 -0.74 15.34 9.61
N HIS A 26 -0.29 14.66 8.55
CA HIS A 26 0.85 15.15 7.76
C HIS A 26 0.51 15.62 6.35
N HIS A 27 -0.66 15.27 5.78
CA HIS A 27 -1.08 15.64 4.41
C HIS A 27 -0.10 15.29 3.28
N LYS A 28 0.97 14.52 3.56
CA LYS A 28 1.93 14.05 2.57
C LYS A 28 1.36 12.88 1.77
N THR A 29 1.29 13.04 0.44
CA THR A 29 0.81 12.01 -0.50
C THR A 29 1.84 10.95 -0.83
N LYS A 30 3.09 11.06 -0.33
CA LYS A 30 4.19 10.14 -0.66
C LYS A 30 3.86 8.67 -0.35
N PRO A 31 3.32 8.32 0.84
CA PRO A 31 2.92 6.94 1.14
C PRO A 31 1.81 6.45 0.20
N LEU A 32 0.84 7.32 -0.12
CA LEU A 32 -0.26 7.02 -1.03
C LEU A 32 0.22 6.66 -2.44
N LYS A 33 1.21 7.39 -2.97
CA LYS A 33 1.80 7.10 -4.29
C LYS A 33 2.51 5.75 -4.32
N ILE A 34 3.24 5.40 -3.25
CA ILE A 34 3.92 4.11 -3.14
C ILE A 34 2.89 2.98 -3.07
N ALA A 35 1.82 3.16 -2.28
CA ALA A 35 0.75 2.19 -2.18
C ALA A 35 0.03 1.98 -3.52
N LEU A 36 -0.25 3.07 -4.26
CA LEU A 36 -0.86 2.99 -5.58
C LEU A 36 0.01 2.20 -6.56
N LEU A 37 1.34 2.42 -6.53
CA LEU A 37 2.28 1.67 -7.35
C LEU A 37 2.29 0.18 -6.95
N GLY A 38 2.24 -0.14 -5.66
CA GLY A 38 2.13 -1.51 -5.18
C GLY A 38 0.87 -2.23 -5.68
N PHE A 39 -0.26 -1.55 -5.65
CA PHE A 39 -1.50 -2.08 -6.23
C PHE A 39 -1.45 -2.25 -7.74
N ALA A 40 -0.80 -1.34 -8.46
CA ALA A 40 -0.58 -1.48 -9.90
C ALA A 40 0.22 -2.76 -10.21
N PHE A 41 1.28 -3.04 -9.45
CA PHE A 41 2.04 -4.28 -9.59
C PHE A 41 1.20 -5.53 -9.30
N ILE A 42 0.41 -5.53 -8.23
CA ILE A 42 -0.50 -6.66 -7.93
C ILE A 42 -1.49 -6.86 -9.08
N ALA A 43 -2.12 -5.79 -9.57
CA ALA A 43 -3.08 -5.86 -10.68
C ALA A 43 -2.44 -6.37 -11.98
N ILE A 44 -1.24 -5.89 -12.32
CA ILE A 44 -0.46 -6.35 -13.49
C ILE A 44 -0.07 -7.82 -13.34
N GLY A 45 0.27 -8.25 -12.13
CA GLY A 45 0.53 -9.65 -11.81
C GLY A 45 -0.65 -10.54 -12.18
N ARG A 46 -1.88 -10.06 -12.03
CA ARG A 46 -3.12 -10.82 -12.34
C ARG A 46 -3.47 -10.90 -13.83
N LEU A 47 -2.60 -10.47 -14.74
CA LEU A 47 -2.80 -10.62 -16.19
C LEU A 47 -2.54 -12.06 -16.71
N HIS A 48 -2.25 -13.01 -15.81
CA HIS A 48 -2.16 -14.46 -16.08
C HIS A 48 -1.19 -14.85 -17.23
N PHE A 49 -0.05 -14.16 -17.36
CA PHE A 49 0.95 -14.47 -18.39
C PHE A 49 1.72 -15.77 -18.09
N THR A 50 2.45 -15.81 -16.97
CA THR A 50 3.20 -16.98 -16.51
C THR A 50 3.18 -17.04 -14.99
N HIS A 51 3.39 -18.22 -14.41
CA HIS A 51 3.44 -18.37 -12.95
C HIS A 51 4.55 -17.50 -12.32
N LEU A 52 5.72 -17.42 -12.96
CA LEU A 52 6.81 -16.54 -12.50
C LEU A 52 6.41 -15.07 -12.55
N TRP A 53 5.73 -14.63 -13.62
CA TRP A 53 5.22 -13.27 -13.74
C TRP A 53 4.25 -12.90 -12.60
N GLU A 54 3.28 -13.78 -12.33
CA GLU A 54 2.29 -13.58 -11.28
C GLU A 54 2.97 -13.42 -9.91
N VAL A 55 3.87 -14.35 -9.58
CA VAL A 55 4.58 -14.36 -8.29
C VAL A 55 5.47 -13.14 -8.15
N SER A 56 6.32 -12.84 -9.14
CA SER A 56 7.24 -11.71 -9.06
C SER A 56 6.50 -10.38 -8.91
N ASN A 57 5.46 -10.12 -9.72
CA ASN A 57 4.69 -8.88 -9.63
C ASN A 57 3.93 -8.77 -8.29
N THR A 58 3.37 -9.88 -7.81
CA THR A 58 2.65 -9.89 -6.52
C THR A 58 3.59 -9.61 -5.35
N VAL A 59 4.78 -10.21 -5.33
CA VAL A 59 5.80 -9.98 -4.28
C VAL A 59 6.31 -8.54 -4.31
N ILE A 60 6.61 -8.00 -5.50
CA ILE A 60 7.02 -6.60 -5.67
C ILE A 60 5.92 -5.67 -5.16
N GLY A 61 4.67 -5.92 -5.58
CA GLY A 61 3.53 -5.13 -5.15
C GLY A 61 3.31 -5.14 -3.64
N ALA A 62 3.33 -6.31 -3.01
CA ALA A 62 3.20 -6.47 -1.56
C ALA A 62 4.33 -5.76 -0.80
N THR A 63 5.56 -5.82 -1.31
CA THR A 63 6.71 -5.11 -0.72
C THR A 63 6.53 -3.61 -0.77
N LEU A 64 6.02 -3.07 -1.90
CA LEU A 64 5.70 -1.65 -2.02
C LEU A 64 4.60 -1.23 -1.05
N LEU A 65 3.56 -2.05 -0.85
CA LEU A 65 2.52 -1.78 0.16
C LEU A 65 3.11 -1.72 1.57
N ALA A 66 3.97 -2.66 1.94
CA ALA A 66 4.66 -2.64 3.24
C ALA A 66 5.52 -1.37 3.41
N LEU A 67 6.25 -0.96 2.37
CA LEU A 67 7.02 0.28 2.37
C LEU A 67 6.13 1.52 2.51
N ALA A 68 4.94 1.53 1.91
CA ALA A 68 3.98 2.61 2.06
C ALA A 68 3.49 2.74 3.52
N HIS A 69 3.14 1.63 4.16
CA HIS A 69 2.76 1.63 5.58
C HIS A 69 3.91 2.08 6.49
N TYR A 70 5.13 1.62 6.23
CA TYR A 70 6.31 2.06 6.97
C TYR A 70 6.56 3.56 6.81
N ALA A 71 6.48 4.08 5.58
CA ALA A 71 6.63 5.51 5.32
C ALA A 71 5.54 6.34 6.01
N ASN A 72 4.29 5.86 6.00
CA ASN A 72 3.17 6.48 6.69
C ASN A 72 3.40 6.52 8.21
N TRP A 73 3.82 5.39 8.81
CA TRP A 73 4.15 5.31 10.23
C TRP A 73 5.33 6.22 10.62
N LYS A 74 6.38 6.29 9.78
CA LYS A 74 7.51 7.19 10.01
C LYS A 74 7.08 8.65 10.03
N LEU A 75 6.22 9.07 9.10
CA LEU A 75 5.67 10.43 9.06
C LEU A 75 4.79 10.73 10.28
N LEU A 76 3.93 9.77 10.66
CA LEU A 76 3.10 9.85 11.86
C LEU A 76 3.97 10.09 13.10
N ARG A 77 5.01 9.27 13.30
CA ARG A 77 5.91 9.36 14.45
C ARG A 77 6.64 10.71 14.52
N ILE A 78 7.06 11.26 13.37
CA ILE A 78 7.70 12.58 13.32
C ILE A 78 6.69 13.67 13.72
N ALA A 79 5.48 13.63 13.17
CA ALA A 79 4.46 14.63 13.46
C ALA A 79 4.00 14.60 14.93
N THR A 80 3.83 13.41 15.52
CA THR A 80 3.49 13.28 16.96
C THR A 80 4.62 13.79 17.85
N LYS A 81 5.90 13.61 17.45
CA LYS A 81 7.05 14.15 18.20
C LYS A 81 7.15 15.68 18.14
N GLN A 82 6.56 16.35 17.15
CA GLN A 82 6.58 17.81 17.06
C GLN A 82 5.46 18.49 17.87
N ASN A 83 4.43 17.73 18.27
CA ASN A 83 3.29 18.22 19.05
C ASN A 83 3.47 18.00 20.58
N HIS A 84 4.62 17.50 21.02
CA HIS A 84 4.97 17.24 22.42
C HIS A 84 6.24 18.01 22.75
#